data_AF-A0A931J0M3-F1
#
_entry.id   AF-A0A931J0M3-F1
#
_cell.length_a   1.000
_cell.length_b   1.000
_cell.length_c   1.000
_cell.angle_alpha   90.00
_cell.angle_beta   90.00
_cell.angle_gamma   90.00
#
_symmetry.space_group_name_H-M   'P 1'
#
loop_
_entity.id
_entity.type
_entity.pdbx_description
1 polymer ?
#
loop_
_entity_poly.entity_id
_entity_poly.type
_entity_poly.pdbx_seq_one_letter_code
_entity_poly.pdbx_strand_id
1 'polypeptide(L)'
;MQIEAPPTHAGAPKAQGERRGLVLVHTGPGKGKSTAAFGLALRAHGRGKPVHIYQFMKVPSARFGEHRAFAQLGVPIEGLGDGFSWKSRDLEHSAELARQGWARAEATLRAGQHFLVVLDEITYPLRYGWLALEPVLACLRERPPQVNVLLTGRGAPAELIELADTVTEFGLVKHHHQQGVPAQRGIED
;
A
#
# COMPACT_ATOMS: atom_id res chain seq x y z
N MET A 1 22.35 -16.98 20.01
CA MET A 1 22.13 -17.08 18.56
C MET A 1 22.87 -18.32 18.08
N GLN A 2 22.19 -19.27 17.45
CA GLN A 2 22.89 -20.33 16.72
C GLN A 2 23.39 -19.71 15.41
N ILE A 3 24.70 -19.76 15.18
CA ILE A 3 25.30 -19.24 13.94
C ILE A 3 25.17 -20.35 12.90
N GLU A 4 24.39 -20.11 11.85
CA GLU A 4 24.21 -21.04 10.73
C GLU A 4 25.20 -20.72 9.61
N ALA A 5 25.71 -21.76 8.93
CA ALA A 5 26.55 -21.58 7.75
C ALA A 5 25.70 -21.16 6.53
N PRO A 6 26.19 -20.26 5.66
CA PRO A 6 25.43 -19.82 4.50
C PRO A 6 25.26 -20.98 3.49
N PRO A 7 24.11 -21.06 2.79
CA PRO A 7 23.92 -22.05 1.74
C PRO A 7 24.90 -21.80 0.58
N THR A 8 25.59 -22.83 0.13
CA THR A 8 26.54 -22.78 -1.00
C THR A 8 25.92 -23.15 -2.34
N HIS A 9 24.64 -23.53 -2.35
CA HIS A 9 23.89 -23.91 -3.55
C HIS A 9 22.54 -23.21 -3.58
N ALA A 10 22.07 -22.89 -4.80
CA ALA A 10 20.73 -22.33 -4.99
C ALA A 10 19.68 -23.42 -4.73
N GLY A 11 18.92 -23.29 -3.64
CA GLY A 11 17.94 -24.30 -3.20
C GLY A 11 16.55 -24.17 -3.82
N ALA A 12 16.24 -23.07 -4.51
CA ALA A 12 14.90 -22.82 -5.04
C ALA A 12 14.82 -23.07 -6.56
N PRO A 13 13.80 -23.80 -7.05
CA PRO A 13 13.56 -23.94 -8.48
C PRO A 13 13.27 -22.58 -9.12
N LYS A 14 13.75 -22.40 -10.36
CA LYS A 14 13.43 -21.19 -11.14
C LYS A 14 11.98 -21.23 -11.60
N ALA A 15 11.24 -20.15 -11.39
CA ALA A 15 9.90 -20.00 -11.95
C ALA A 15 9.95 -20.01 -13.48
N GLN A 16 9.00 -20.71 -14.12
CA GLN A 16 8.91 -20.88 -15.57
C GLN A 16 7.75 -20.08 -16.21
N GLY A 17 6.96 -19.36 -15.41
CA GLY A 17 5.80 -18.61 -15.87
C GLY A 17 6.14 -17.29 -16.57
N GLU A 18 5.14 -16.73 -17.26
CA GLU A 18 5.25 -15.44 -17.93
C GLU A 18 5.27 -14.26 -16.94
N ARG A 19 5.92 -13.17 -17.36
CA ARG A 19 5.93 -11.93 -16.57
C ARG A 19 4.60 -11.22 -16.75
N ARG A 20 3.93 -10.91 -15.63
CA ARG A 20 2.74 -10.08 -15.57
C ARG A 20 2.79 -9.14 -14.36
N GLY A 21 1.89 -8.17 -14.35
CA GLY A 21 1.59 -7.32 -13.22
C GLY A 21 1.01 -8.14 -12.07
N LEU A 22 1.40 -7.76 -10.86
CA LEU A 22 1.06 -8.47 -9.63
C LEU A 22 0.14 -7.63 -8.74
N VAL A 23 -0.77 -8.29 -8.03
CA VAL A 23 -1.49 -7.73 -6.88
C VAL A 23 -0.76 -8.16 -5.61
N LEU A 24 -0.28 -7.18 -4.87
CA LEU A 24 0.48 -7.37 -3.64
C LEU A 24 -0.32 -6.79 -2.47
N VAL A 25 -0.36 -7.50 -1.34
CA VAL A 25 -1.02 -7.02 -0.12
C VAL A 25 -0.06 -7.05 1.06
N HIS A 26 0.17 -5.89 1.66
CA HIS A 26 0.89 -5.77 2.93
C HIS A 26 -0.11 -5.52 4.06
N THR A 27 -0.37 -6.54 4.88
CA THR A 27 -1.33 -6.46 5.99
C THR A 27 -0.72 -6.83 7.34
N GLY A 28 -1.52 -6.99 8.38
CA GLY A 28 -1.08 -7.37 9.72
C GLY A 28 -0.85 -6.20 10.69
N PRO A 29 -0.72 -6.50 12.00
CA PRO A 29 -0.68 -5.49 13.05
C PRO A 29 0.69 -4.81 13.25
N GLY A 30 1.74 -5.35 12.64
CA GLY A 30 3.11 -4.87 12.73
C GLY A 30 3.34 -3.55 11.99
N LYS A 31 4.32 -2.78 12.47
CA LYS A 31 4.90 -1.66 11.72
C LYS A 31 5.61 -2.20 10.48
N GLY A 32 5.51 -1.49 9.36
CA GLY A 32 6.33 -1.77 8.18
C GLY A 32 5.60 -1.78 6.84
N LYS A 33 4.26 -1.91 6.85
CA LYS A 33 3.44 -2.06 5.62
C LYS A 33 3.64 -0.91 4.62
N SER A 34 3.36 0.33 5.03
CA SER A 34 3.52 1.52 4.17
C SER A 34 4.97 1.81 3.85
N THR A 35 5.90 1.65 4.79
CA THR A 35 7.34 1.84 4.50
C THR A 35 7.87 0.81 3.50
N ALA A 36 7.41 -0.45 3.56
CA ALA A 36 7.74 -1.46 2.56
C ALA A 36 7.11 -1.13 1.20
N ALA A 37 5.90 -0.56 1.20
CA ALA A 37 5.25 -0.05 -0.01
C ALA A 37 6.03 1.07 -0.69
N PHE A 38 6.48 2.05 0.09
CA PHE A 38 7.32 3.14 -0.40
C PHE A 38 8.69 2.64 -0.86
N GLY A 39 9.26 1.64 -0.18
CA GLY A 39 10.49 0.97 -0.64
C GLY A 39 10.32 0.28 -2.00
N LEU A 40 9.17 -0.36 -2.24
CA LEU A 40 8.86 -0.95 -3.54
C LEU A 40 8.66 0.13 -4.62
N ALA A 41 7.94 1.21 -4.29
CA ALA A 41 7.77 2.37 -5.17
C ALA A 41 9.12 2.97 -5.58
N LEU A 42 10.01 3.17 -4.60
CA LEU A 42 11.38 3.65 -4.84
C LEU A 42 12.17 2.69 -5.74
N ARG A 43 12.07 1.38 -5.50
CA ARG A 43 12.73 0.36 -6.35
C ARG A 43 12.23 0.40 -7.79
N ALA A 44 10.92 0.52 -8.00
CA ALA A 44 10.33 0.62 -9.33
C ALA A 44 10.78 1.91 -10.03
N HIS A 45 10.67 3.05 -9.35
CA HIS A 45 11.09 4.34 -9.88
C HIS A 45 12.59 4.38 -10.22
N GLY A 46 13.46 3.85 -9.35
CA GLY A 46 14.90 3.73 -9.60
C GLY A 46 15.26 2.81 -10.77
N ARG A 47 14.30 2.05 -11.30
CA ARG A 47 14.42 1.26 -12.54
C ARG A 47 13.76 1.94 -13.75
N GLY A 48 13.47 3.25 -13.65
CA GLY A 48 12.83 4.04 -14.70
C GLY A 48 11.37 3.68 -14.95
N LYS A 49 10.67 3.09 -13.97
CA LYS A 49 9.28 2.70 -14.12
C LYS A 49 8.33 3.78 -13.59
N PRO A 50 7.21 4.06 -14.28
CA PRO A 50 6.21 5.02 -13.80
C PRO A 50 5.47 4.47 -12.57
N VAL A 51 5.35 5.29 -11.53
CA VAL A 51 4.76 4.94 -10.24
C VAL A 51 3.79 6.02 -9.80
N HIS A 52 2.65 5.64 -9.21
CA HIS A 52 1.72 6.56 -8.53
C HIS A 52 1.38 6.04 -7.14
N ILE A 53 1.32 6.91 -6.14
CA ILE A 53 0.98 6.57 -4.76
C ILE A 53 -0.27 7.34 -4.32
N TYR A 54 -1.26 6.60 -3.84
CA TYR A 54 -2.49 7.11 -3.24
C TYR A 54 -2.55 6.70 -1.77
N GLN A 55 -2.82 7.66 -0.88
CA GLN A 55 -2.94 7.41 0.56
C GLN A 55 -4.35 7.74 1.06
N PHE A 56 -5.12 6.71 1.39
CA PHE A 56 -6.55 6.84 1.70
C PHE A 56 -6.84 7.52 3.05
N MET A 57 -5.89 7.51 3.98
CA MET A 57 -6.06 8.05 5.33
C MET A 57 -5.31 9.36 5.58
N LYS A 58 -4.60 9.88 4.57
CA LYS A 58 -3.79 11.11 4.69
C LYS A 58 -4.50 12.27 3.99
N VAL A 59 -4.39 13.47 4.56
CA VAL A 59 -4.93 14.71 3.97
C VAL A 59 -4.17 15.13 2.70
N PRO A 60 -4.80 15.83 1.74
CA PRO A 60 -4.11 16.33 0.54
C PRO A 60 -2.93 17.27 0.84
N SER A 61 -3.01 17.98 1.97
CA SER A 61 -1.96 18.89 2.46
C SER A 61 -0.85 18.17 3.23
N ALA A 62 -0.84 16.84 3.29
CA ALA A 62 0.17 16.06 4.01
C ALA A 62 1.59 16.32 3.47
N ARG A 63 2.55 16.42 4.40
CA ARG A 63 3.97 16.75 4.11
C ARG A 63 4.92 15.93 4.98
N PHE A 64 4.60 14.64 5.16
CA PHE A 64 5.42 13.65 5.86
C PHE A 64 6.73 13.35 5.10
N GLY A 65 7.63 12.59 5.71
CA GLY A 65 8.96 12.31 5.15
C GLY A 65 8.92 11.77 3.71
N GLU A 66 8.03 10.81 3.45
CA GLU A 66 7.83 10.19 2.13
C GLU A 66 7.34 11.21 1.09
N HIS A 67 6.48 12.15 1.47
CA HIS A 67 5.97 13.18 0.55
C HIS A 67 7.11 14.09 0.08
N ARG A 68 7.98 14.48 1.02
CA ARG A 68 9.12 15.35 0.74
C ARG A 68 10.17 14.65 -0.13
N ALA A 69 10.39 13.36 0.09
CA ALA A 69 11.32 12.56 -0.69
C ALA A 69 10.79 12.30 -2.10
N PHE A 70 9.54 11.83 -2.23
CA PHE A 70 8.95 11.51 -3.54
C PHE A 70 8.73 12.76 -4.40
N ALA A 71 8.44 13.92 -3.80
CA ALA A 71 8.40 15.18 -4.54
C ALA A 71 9.73 15.52 -5.21
N GLN A 72 10.87 15.29 -4.54
CA GLN A 72 12.20 15.51 -5.11
C GLN A 72 12.52 14.50 -6.23
N LEU A 73 11.96 13.30 -6.15
CA LEU A 73 12.10 12.25 -7.15
C LEU A 73 11.11 12.39 -8.32
N GLY A 74 10.16 13.33 -8.26
CA GLY A 74 9.10 13.46 -9.26
C GLY A 74 8.12 12.28 -9.28
N VAL A 75 7.96 11.57 -8.16
CA VAL A 75 6.96 10.50 -8.01
C VAL A 75 5.70 11.06 -7.38
N PRO A 76 4.53 11.00 -8.05
CA PRO A 76 3.27 11.46 -7.48
C PRO A 76 2.89 10.67 -6.22
N ILE A 77 2.61 11.41 -5.15
CA ILE A 77 2.06 10.90 -3.89
C ILE A 77 0.97 11.85 -3.39
N GLU A 78 -0.23 11.31 -3.17
CA GLU A 78 -1.42 12.10 -2.89
C GLU A 78 -2.21 11.53 -1.71
N GLY A 79 -2.49 12.39 -0.73
CA GLY A 79 -3.47 12.12 0.31
C GLY A 79 -4.89 12.29 -0.24
N LEU A 80 -5.76 11.30 0.02
CA LEU A 80 -7.13 11.24 -0.47
C LEU A 80 -8.18 11.40 0.65
N GLY A 81 -7.78 11.34 1.91
CA GLY A 81 -8.69 11.41 3.05
C GLY A 81 -8.69 12.76 3.75
N ASP A 82 -9.36 12.85 4.89
CA ASP A 82 -9.37 13.99 5.81
C ASP A 82 -8.49 13.78 7.05
N GLY A 83 -7.74 12.67 7.09
CA GLY A 83 -6.86 12.30 8.19
C GLY A 83 -7.37 11.07 8.94
N PHE A 84 -7.00 10.97 10.22
CA PHE A 84 -7.43 9.87 11.07
C PHE A 84 -8.93 9.96 11.38
N SER A 85 -9.65 8.86 11.16
CA SER A 85 -11.11 8.80 11.32
C SER A 85 -11.61 9.19 12.72
N TRP A 86 -10.86 8.89 13.78
CA TRP A 86 -11.22 9.29 15.16
C TRP A 86 -11.05 10.78 15.46
N LYS A 87 -10.48 11.55 14.53
CA LYS A 87 -10.48 13.01 14.56
C LYS A 87 -11.57 13.61 13.67
N SER A 88 -12.21 12.79 12.82
CA SER A 88 -13.27 13.25 11.94
C SER A 88 -14.50 13.62 12.77
N ARG A 89 -15.11 14.74 12.39
CA ARG A 89 -16.38 15.22 12.95
C ARG A 89 -17.57 14.84 12.05
N ASP A 90 -17.28 14.33 10.85
CA ASP A 90 -18.25 13.99 9.81
C ASP A 90 -17.75 12.75 9.07
N LEU A 91 -18.23 11.58 9.49
CA LEU A 91 -17.83 10.30 8.91
C LEU A 91 -18.38 10.08 7.49
N GLU A 92 -19.50 10.73 7.14
CA GLU A 92 -20.06 10.67 5.79
C GLU A 92 -19.18 11.44 4.82
N HIS A 93 -18.65 12.60 5.23
CA HIS A 93 -17.65 13.31 4.46
C HIS A 93 -16.37 12.46 4.27
N SER A 94 -15.87 11.81 5.32
CA SER A 94 -14.72 10.91 5.22
C SER A 94 -14.99 9.75 4.24
N ALA A 95 -16.21 9.19 4.27
CA ALA A 95 -16.61 8.12 3.36
C ALA A 95 -16.67 8.60 1.91
N GLU A 96 -17.20 9.80 1.67
CA GLU A 96 -17.27 10.40 0.34
C GLU A 96 -15.87 10.66 -0.25
N LEU A 97 -14.95 11.19 0.56
CA LEU A 97 -13.55 11.35 0.16
C LEU A 97 -12.90 10.01 -0.22
N ALA A 98 -13.19 8.95 0.52
CA ALA A 98 -12.69 7.62 0.17
C ALA A 98 -13.24 7.11 -1.17
N ARG A 99 -14.52 7.35 -1.48
CA ARG A 99 -15.14 7.00 -2.78
C ARG A 99 -14.54 7.80 -3.92
N GLN A 100 -14.35 9.11 -3.75
CA GLN A 100 -13.70 9.97 -4.74
C GLN A 100 -12.24 9.58 -4.96
N GLY A 101 -11.53 9.29 -3.87
CA GLY A 101 -10.16 8.79 -3.90
C GLY A 101 -10.04 7.47 -4.65
N TRP A 102 -10.97 6.54 -4.42
CA TRP A 102 -11.05 5.30 -5.17
C TRP A 102 -11.29 5.53 -6.65
N ALA A 103 -12.24 6.40 -7.03
CA ALA A 103 -12.52 6.68 -8.44
C ALA A 103 -11.28 7.18 -9.20
N ARG A 104 -10.45 8.00 -8.54
CA ARG A 104 -9.17 8.47 -9.09
C ARG A 104 -8.16 7.33 -9.23
N ALA A 105 -8.02 6.49 -8.20
CA ALA A 105 -7.12 5.34 -8.24
C ALA A 105 -7.52 4.32 -9.30
N GLU A 106 -8.82 4.02 -9.42
CA GLU A 106 -9.39 3.15 -10.44
C GLU A 106 -9.11 3.66 -11.85
N ALA A 107 -9.31 4.96 -12.11
CA ALA A 107 -8.99 5.57 -13.40
C ALA A 107 -7.50 5.38 -13.76
N THR A 108 -6.60 5.60 -12.79
CA THR A 108 -5.15 5.41 -12.95
C THR A 108 -4.78 3.96 -13.23
N LEU A 109 -5.41 2.99 -12.54
CA LEU A 109 -5.23 1.56 -12.78
C LEU A 109 -5.69 1.16 -14.19
N ARG A 110 -6.89 1.57 -14.58
CA ARG A 110 -7.49 1.22 -15.87
C ARG A 110 -6.77 1.87 -17.05
N ALA A 111 -6.17 3.04 -16.87
CA ALA A 111 -5.39 3.71 -17.92
C ALA A 111 -4.14 2.92 -18.35
N GLY A 112 -3.60 2.04 -17.49
CA GLY A 112 -2.48 1.16 -17.86
C GLY A 112 -1.13 1.85 -18.08
N GLN A 113 -1.04 3.15 -17.75
CA GLN A 113 0.15 3.99 -17.98
C GLN A 113 1.22 3.85 -16.88
N HIS A 114 0.84 3.31 -15.71
CA HIS A 114 1.73 3.13 -14.57
C HIS A 114 2.17 1.68 -14.45
N PHE A 115 3.45 1.48 -14.13
CA PHE A 115 3.99 0.16 -13.84
C PHE A 115 3.57 -0.31 -12.45
N LEU A 116 3.48 0.62 -11.48
CA LEU A 116 3.07 0.35 -10.11
C LEU A 116 2.12 1.45 -9.60
N VAL A 117 1.00 1.04 -9.03
CA VAL A 117 0.11 1.90 -8.26
C VAL A 117 0.06 1.41 -6.81
N VAL A 118 0.36 2.29 -5.86
CA VAL A 118 0.27 1.99 -4.42
C VAL A 118 -1.04 2.56 -3.89
N LEU A 119 -1.83 1.70 -3.25
CA LEU A 119 -3.09 2.02 -2.56
C LEU A 119 -2.84 1.89 -1.05
N ASP A 120 -2.20 2.90 -0.49
CA ASP A 120 -1.79 2.91 0.91
C ASP A 120 -3.01 3.14 1.82
N GLU A 121 -3.16 2.26 2.80
CA GLU A 121 -4.20 2.26 3.83
C GLU A 121 -5.64 2.11 3.30
N ILE A 122 -5.80 1.56 2.08
CA ILE A 122 -7.11 1.29 1.45
C ILE A 122 -7.96 0.27 2.23
N THR A 123 -7.35 -0.59 3.06
CA THR A 123 -8.13 -1.56 3.85
C THR A 123 -9.07 -0.87 4.83
N TYR A 124 -8.77 0.36 5.27
CA TYR A 124 -9.63 1.07 6.23
C TYR A 124 -10.98 1.48 5.63
N PRO A 125 -11.05 2.22 4.50
CA PRO A 125 -12.31 2.48 3.81
C PRO A 125 -13.14 1.23 3.51
N LEU A 126 -12.49 0.12 3.12
CA LEU A 126 -13.16 -1.16 2.88
C LEU A 126 -13.79 -1.71 4.16
N ARG A 127 -13.04 -1.75 5.26
CA ARG A 127 -13.51 -2.29 6.54
C ARG A 127 -14.55 -1.42 7.23
N TYR A 128 -14.51 -0.11 6.99
CA TYR A 128 -15.49 0.83 7.53
C TYR A 128 -16.79 0.86 6.71
N GLY A 129 -16.86 0.14 5.58
CA GLY A 129 -18.01 0.14 4.69
C GLY A 129 -18.16 1.42 3.87
N TRP A 130 -17.14 2.28 3.86
CA TRP A 130 -17.13 3.53 3.08
C TRP A 130 -16.94 3.28 1.59
N LEU A 131 -16.16 2.23 1.28
CA LEU A 131 -15.91 1.74 -0.05
C LEU A 131 -16.40 0.30 -0.17
N ALA A 132 -17.26 0.02 -1.14
CA ALA A 132 -17.68 -1.35 -1.43
C ALA A 132 -16.50 -2.18 -1.94
N LEU A 133 -16.39 -3.42 -1.47
CA LEU A 133 -15.28 -4.31 -1.80
C LEU A 133 -15.31 -4.79 -3.25
N GLU A 134 -16.48 -5.18 -3.77
CA GLU A 134 -16.56 -5.80 -5.10
C GLU A 134 -16.07 -4.90 -6.24
N PRO A 135 -16.37 -3.59 -6.30
CA PRO A 135 -15.77 -2.70 -7.30
C PRO A 135 -14.23 -2.68 -7.27
N VAL A 136 -13.63 -2.79 -6.08
CA VAL A 136 -12.17 -2.88 -5.94
C VAL A 136 -11.65 -4.20 -6.50
N LEU A 137 -12.28 -5.32 -6.15
CA LEU A 137 -11.90 -6.63 -6.67
C LEU A 137 -12.05 -6.70 -8.20
N ALA A 138 -13.16 -6.19 -8.74
CA ALA A 138 -13.41 -6.13 -10.17
C ALA A 138 -12.33 -5.32 -10.91
N CYS A 139 -12.02 -4.10 -10.43
CA CYS A 139 -10.95 -3.29 -10.99
C CYS A 139 -9.59 -4.02 -10.96
N LEU A 140 -9.26 -4.70 -9.85
CA LEU A 140 -8.02 -5.46 -9.76
C LEU A 140 -7.98 -6.62 -10.76
N ARG A 141 -9.08 -7.34 -10.98
CA ARG A 141 -9.14 -8.43 -11.98
C ARG A 141 -9.02 -7.91 -13.41
N GLU A 142 -9.65 -6.78 -13.71
CA GLU A 142 -9.79 -6.25 -15.07
C GLU A 142 -8.68 -5.29 -15.52
N ARG A 143 -7.84 -4.81 -14.59
CA ARG A 143 -6.77 -3.87 -14.89
C ARG A 143 -5.85 -4.41 -16.00
N PRO A 144 -5.20 -3.53 -16.80
CA PRO A 144 -4.22 -3.96 -17.79
C PRO A 144 -3.15 -4.88 -17.18
N PRO A 145 -2.83 -6.01 -17.82
CA PRO A 145 -2.09 -7.11 -17.20
C PRO A 145 -0.65 -6.75 -16.82
N GLN A 146 -0.10 -5.64 -17.30
CA GLN A 146 1.23 -5.14 -16.93
C GLN A 146 1.26 -4.29 -15.64
N VAL A 147 0.10 -3.84 -15.15
CA VAL A 147 0.02 -2.93 -14.00
C VAL A 147 0.18 -3.73 -12.70
N ASN A 148 1.15 -3.33 -11.89
CA ASN A 148 1.30 -3.85 -10.53
C ASN A 148 0.49 -2.97 -9.56
N VAL A 149 -0.13 -3.60 -8.58
CA VAL A 149 -0.88 -2.91 -7.53
C VAL A 149 -0.39 -3.40 -6.19
N LEU A 150 -0.12 -2.46 -5.29
CA LEU A 150 0.21 -2.78 -3.91
C LEU A 150 -0.80 -2.12 -2.99
N LEU A 151 -1.51 -2.94 -2.21
CA LEU A 151 -2.47 -2.49 -1.21
C LEU A 151 -1.86 -2.64 0.18
N THR A 152 -2.06 -1.65 1.05
CA THR A 152 -1.61 -1.72 2.44
C THR A 152 -2.76 -1.52 3.42
N GLY A 153 -2.54 -2.01 4.63
CA GLY A 153 -3.30 -1.65 5.81
C GLY A 153 -3.72 -2.85 6.65
N ARG A 154 -4.31 -2.59 7.81
CA ARG A 154 -4.63 -3.64 8.80
C ARG A 154 -5.92 -4.38 8.43
N GLY A 155 -5.87 -5.72 8.49
CA GLY A 155 -7.06 -6.57 8.36
C GLY A 155 -7.63 -6.57 6.95
N ALA A 156 -6.79 -6.85 5.95
CA ALA A 156 -7.26 -7.00 4.57
C ALA A 156 -8.43 -8.00 4.49
N PRO A 157 -9.52 -7.70 3.74
CA PRO A 157 -10.63 -8.63 3.52
C PRO A 157 -10.15 -9.97 2.94
N ALA A 158 -10.81 -11.06 3.28
CA ALA A 158 -10.40 -12.41 2.87
C ALA A 158 -10.41 -12.56 1.34
N GLU A 159 -11.39 -11.96 0.68
CA GLU A 159 -11.56 -11.96 -0.78
C GLU A 159 -10.43 -11.18 -1.47
N LEU A 160 -9.89 -10.15 -0.82
CA LEU A 160 -8.72 -9.43 -1.32
C LEU A 160 -7.44 -10.26 -1.14
N ILE A 161 -7.32 -11.00 -0.03
CA ILE A 161 -6.20 -11.92 0.21
C ILE A 161 -6.21 -13.05 -0.83
N GLU A 162 -7.36 -13.63 -1.10
CA GLU A 162 -7.54 -14.70 -2.09
C GLU A 162 -7.19 -14.24 -3.51
N LEU A 163 -7.58 -13.01 -3.86
CA LEU A 163 -7.28 -12.43 -5.17
C LEU A 163 -5.78 -12.09 -5.36
N ALA A 164 -5.06 -11.80 -4.27
CA ALA A 164 -3.71 -11.28 -4.35
C ALA A 164 -2.68 -12.35 -4.78
N ASP A 165 -1.72 -11.94 -5.61
CA ASP A 165 -0.60 -12.79 -6.04
C ASP A 165 0.44 -12.98 -4.92
N THR A 166 0.53 -12.03 -4.00
CA THR A 166 1.42 -12.12 -2.83
C THR A 166 0.82 -11.35 -1.67
N VAL A 167 0.75 -12.02 -0.52
CA VAL A 167 0.32 -11.40 0.74
C VAL A 167 1.45 -11.53 1.74
N THR A 168 1.83 -10.41 2.36
CA THR A 168 2.76 -10.40 3.49
C THR A 168 2.03 -9.89 4.71
N GLU A 169 1.99 -10.71 5.76
CA GLU A 169 1.50 -10.30 7.06
C GLU A 169 2.66 -9.81 7.94
N PHE A 170 2.62 -8.53 8.28
CA PHE A 170 3.56 -7.91 9.21
C PHE A 170 3.11 -8.26 10.63
N GLY A 171 3.74 -9.27 11.24
CA GLY A 171 3.51 -9.63 12.63
C GLY A 171 4.07 -8.61 13.62
N LEU A 172 3.36 -8.35 14.72
CA LEU A 172 3.81 -7.46 15.79
C LEU A 172 4.58 -8.25 16.85
N VAL A 173 5.87 -8.52 16.60
CA VAL A 173 6.70 -9.23 17.59
C VAL A 173 6.99 -8.34 18.81
N LYS A 174 7.40 -7.08 18.56
CA LYS A 174 7.61 -6.03 19.58
C LYS A 174 7.40 -4.66 18.94
N HIS A 175 7.00 -3.68 19.75
CA HIS A 175 6.91 -2.27 19.34
C HIS A 175 7.42 -1.35 20.44
N HIS A 176 8.17 -0.30 20.09
CA HIS A 176 8.70 0.66 21.07
C HIS A 176 7.58 1.34 21.88
N HIS A 177 6.41 1.57 21.27
CA HIS A 177 5.23 2.10 21.94
C HIS A 177 4.77 1.25 23.13
N GLN A 178 4.90 -0.08 23.08
CA GLN A 178 4.57 -0.97 24.21
C GLN A 178 5.51 -0.77 25.41
N GLN A 179 6.63 -0.08 25.19
CA GLN A 179 7.62 0.28 26.22
C GLN A 179 7.50 1.76 26.61
N GLY A 180 6.44 2.46 26.20
CA GLY A 180 6.21 3.87 26.51
C GLY A 180 7.02 4.86 25.67
N VAL A 181 7.79 4.40 24.68
CA VAL A 181 8.54 5.30 23.78
C VAL A 181 7.58 5.92 22.76
N PRO A 182 7.45 7.26 22.71
CA PRO A 182 6.53 7.94 21.80
C PRO A 182 6.98 7.84 20.33
N ALA A 183 6.10 8.24 19.42
CA ALA A 183 6.43 8.40 18.00
C ALA A 183 7.62 9.37 17.83
N GLN A 184 8.52 9.05 16.90
CA GLN A 184 9.72 9.84 16.62
C GLN A 184 9.74 10.25 15.15
N ARG A 185 9.85 11.56 14.90
CA ARG A 185 9.92 12.10 13.54
C ARG A 185 11.00 11.38 12.72
N GLY A 186 10.62 10.92 11.52
CA GLY A 186 11.49 10.13 10.65
C GLY A 186 11.52 8.61 10.93
N ILE A 187 10.85 8.15 12.00
CA ILE A 187 10.60 6.74 12.30
C ILE A 187 9.10 6.43 12.24
N GLU A 188 8.30 7.30 12.86
CA GLU A 188 6.84 7.36 12.90
C GLU A 188 6.42 8.81 12.65
N ASP A 189 5.34 9.00 11.91
CA ASP A 189 4.93 10.31 11.37
C ASP A 189 3.40 10.53 11.50
#